data_AF-B3E507-F1
#
_entry.id   AF-B3E507-F1
#
_cell.length_a   1.000
_cell.length_b   1.000
_cell.length_c   1.000
_cell.angle_alpha   90.00
_cell.angle_beta   90.00
_cell.angle_gamma   90.00
#
_symmetry.space_group_name_H-M   'P 1'
#
loop_
_entity.id
_entity.type
_entity.pdbx_description
1 polymer ?
#
loop_
_entity_poly.entity_id
_entity_poly.type
_entity_poly.pdbx_seq_one_letter_code
_entity_poly.pdbx_strand_id
1 'polypeptide(L)'
;MPLKVFYSWQSDADPKTNHRFLKICLEDALKIITGDGLLEEVARGDELHLDHDTKGVFGDVEVLNTILKKIETCDLFVADITIVAKTAAAKQCPNPNVLLELGYAIQAAGPSRTLKVLNQHYGSAKDGLPFDMAHKRFPYCYTLAPDASKEEAEKVQKKVTKDLAEIIGGMLREVGPKECPQLVFKALQQNLWVASGSGRLPSV
;
A
#
# COMPACT_ATOMS: atom_id res chain seq x y z
N MET A 1 -3.72 17.55 6.50
CA MET A 1 -3.53 16.38 7.39
C MET A 1 -2.60 15.43 6.67
N PRO A 2 -1.64 14.81 7.37
CA PRO A 2 -0.70 13.85 6.78
C PRO A 2 -1.47 12.69 6.14
N LEU A 3 -1.08 12.31 4.93
CA LEU A 3 -1.57 11.09 4.29
C LEU A 3 -0.97 9.87 5.01
N LYS A 4 -1.81 8.91 5.38
CA LYS A 4 -1.41 7.72 6.15
C LYS A 4 -1.54 6.46 5.32
N VAL A 5 -0.44 5.75 5.15
CA VAL A 5 -0.43 4.41 4.55
C VAL A 5 -0.17 3.40 5.65
N PHE A 6 -1.15 2.53 5.92
CA PHE A 6 -0.97 1.43 6.86
C PHE A 6 -0.46 0.20 6.13
N TYR A 7 0.65 -0.38 6.61
CA TYR A 7 1.24 -1.59 6.05
C TYR A 7 1.09 -2.77 7.01
N SER A 8 0.20 -3.70 6.63
CA SER A 8 0.00 -4.98 7.27
C SER A 8 0.95 -6.02 6.69
N TRP A 9 1.75 -6.64 7.56
CA TRP A 9 2.88 -7.47 7.17
C TRP A 9 2.88 -8.83 7.90
N GLN A 10 3.65 -9.78 7.39
CA GLN A 10 3.83 -11.10 7.98
C GLN A 10 5.30 -11.41 8.29
N SER A 11 5.54 -12.20 9.33
CA SER A 11 6.87 -12.56 9.83
C SER A 11 7.35 -13.97 9.44
N ASP A 12 6.51 -14.74 8.74
CA ASP A 12 6.74 -16.16 8.44
C ASP A 12 7.72 -16.37 7.26
N ALA A 13 7.76 -15.45 6.30
CA ALA A 13 8.68 -15.48 5.17
C ALA A 13 10.01 -14.76 5.48
N ASP A 14 11.03 -14.94 4.62
CA ASP A 14 12.36 -14.34 4.87
C ASP A 14 12.25 -12.80 4.94
N PRO A 15 12.66 -12.18 6.07
CA PRO A 15 12.54 -10.74 6.26
C PRO A 15 13.22 -9.92 5.16
N LYS A 16 14.34 -10.41 4.61
CA LYS A 16 15.16 -9.72 3.61
C LYS A 16 14.52 -9.69 2.22
N THR A 17 13.53 -10.54 1.96
CA THR A 17 12.82 -10.60 0.68
C THR A 17 11.34 -10.22 0.82
N ASN A 18 10.84 -10.17 2.06
CA ASN A 18 9.46 -9.82 2.41
C ASN A 18 9.38 -8.56 3.25
N HIS A 19 9.01 -8.63 4.53
CA HIS A 19 8.51 -7.45 5.23
C HIS A 19 9.54 -6.30 5.34
N ARG A 20 10.84 -6.57 5.48
CA ARG A 20 11.87 -5.50 5.48
C ARG A 20 12.10 -4.96 4.09
N PHE A 21 12.15 -5.83 3.09
CA PHE A 21 12.26 -5.44 1.68
C PHE A 21 11.11 -4.55 1.24
N LEU A 22 9.87 -4.98 1.48
CA LEU A 22 8.66 -4.24 1.16
C LEU A 22 8.59 -2.93 1.93
N LYS A 23 8.96 -2.91 3.21
CA LYS A 23 9.04 -1.68 4.01
C LYS A 23 9.97 -0.65 3.35
N ILE A 24 11.17 -1.05 2.94
CA ILE A 24 12.11 -0.17 2.23
C ILE A 24 11.50 0.33 0.92
N CYS A 25 10.94 -0.57 0.12
CA CYS A 25 10.33 -0.21 -1.17
C CYS A 25 9.16 0.76 -1.00
N LEU A 26 8.31 0.55 0.01
CA LEU A 26 7.21 1.44 0.35
C LEU A 26 7.73 2.79 0.80
N GLU A 27 8.65 2.85 1.77
CA GLU A 27 9.24 4.11 2.23
C GLU A 27 9.85 4.92 1.08
N ASP A 28 10.59 4.27 0.17
CA ASP A 28 11.16 4.94 -1.00
C ASP A 28 10.10 5.35 -2.03
N ALA A 29 9.07 4.54 -2.23
CA ALA A 29 7.94 4.88 -3.11
C ALA A 29 7.18 6.10 -2.60
N LEU A 30 6.95 6.16 -1.28
CA LEU A 30 6.30 7.30 -0.63
C LEU A 30 7.15 8.57 -0.78
N LYS A 31 8.48 8.47 -0.67
CA LYS A 31 9.40 9.61 -0.94
C LYS A 31 9.30 10.11 -2.37
N ILE A 32 9.25 9.22 -3.36
CA ILE A 32 9.07 9.59 -4.77
C ILE A 32 7.76 10.36 -4.96
N ILE A 33 6.65 9.82 -4.42
CA ILE A 33 5.33 10.46 -4.50
C ILE A 33 5.34 11.87 -3.89
N THR A 34 6.03 12.05 -2.76
CA THR A 34 6.13 13.37 -2.10
C THR A 34 7.12 14.32 -2.79
N GLY A 35 8.20 13.80 -3.38
CA GLY A 35 9.27 14.58 -4.00
C GLY A 35 8.94 15.06 -5.42
N ASP A 36 8.09 14.35 -6.15
CA ASP A 36 7.69 14.67 -7.53
C ASP A 36 6.61 15.77 -7.63
N GLY A 37 6.27 16.45 -6.54
CA GLY A 37 5.22 17.49 -6.52
C GLY A 37 3.80 16.99 -6.81
N LEU A 38 3.63 15.67 -7.03
CA LEU A 38 2.38 14.99 -7.39
C LEU A 38 1.24 15.19 -6.38
N LEU A 39 1.56 15.63 -5.16
CA LEU A 39 0.62 15.93 -4.08
C LEU A 39 0.97 17.23 -3.33
N GLU A 40 1.67 18.19 -3.95
CA GLU A 40 2.16 19.41 -3.28
C GLU A 40 1.08 20.21 -2.52
N GLU A 41 -0.18 20.19 -2.97
CA GLU A 41 -1.29 20.87 -2.27
C GLU A 41 -2.04 19.99 -1.26
N VAL A 42 -2.00 18.66 -1.41
CA VAL A 42 -2.65 17.71 -0.48
C VAL A 42 -1.71 17.37 0.70
N ALA A 43 -0.41 17.38 0.44
CA ALA A 43 0.68 17.12 1.38
C ALA A 43 1.31 18.41 1.95
N ARG A 44 0.69 19.58 1.75
CA ARG A 44 1.08 20.82 2.43
C ARG A 44 0.71 20.71 3.92
N GLY A 45 1.60 20.08 4.67
CA GLY A 45 1.47 19.83 6.10
C GLY A 45 1.73 18.36 6.42
N ASP A 46 3.02 18.04 6.45
CA ASP A 46 3.67 16.90 7.10
C ASP A 46 3.43 15.50 6.49
N GLU A 47 4.53 14.93 6.00
CA GLU A 47 4.92 13.52 5.81
C GLU A 47 3.85 12.45 5.53
N LEU A 48 4.02 11.77 4.39
CA LEU A 48 3.37 10.50 4.07
C LEU A 48 3.98 9.39 4.95
N HIS A 49 3.32 9.02 6.04
CA HIS A 49 3.87 8.08 7.02
C HIS A 49 3.44 6.64 6.73
N LEU A 50 4.44 5.73 6.73
CA LEU A 50 4.21 4.29 6.81
C LEU A 50 3.99 3.89 8.28
N ASP A 51 2.77 3.46 8.59
CA ASP A 51 2.38 2.93 9.90
C ASP A 51 2.25 1.40 9.88
N HIS A 52 2.53 0.75 11.01
CA HIS A 52 2.43 -0.70 11.21
C HIS A 52 2.30 -1.05 12.71
N ASP A 53 1.75 -2.23 13.01
CA ASP A 53 1.59 -2.78 14.37
C ASP A 53 1.03 -1.73 15.38
N THR A 54 1.56 -1.73 16.60
CA THR A 54 1.30 -0.75 17.65
C THR A 54 2.28 0.43 17.64
N LYS A 55 3.03 0.65 16.55
CA LYS A 55 4.06 1.72 16.46
C LYS A 55 3.54 3.07 16.98
N GLY A 56 4.26 3.70 17.90
CA GLY A 56 3.89 5.00 18.47
C GLY A 56 2.80 4.95 19.56
N VAL A 57 2.36 3.76 19.97
CA VAL A 57 1.44 3.58 21.11
C VAL A 57 2.21 2.95 22.27
N PHE A 58 2.15 3.59 23.45
CA PHE A 58 2.88 3.16 24.64
C PHE A 58 1.93 2.56 25.69
N GLY A 59 2.42 1.59 26.47
CA GLY A 59 1.67 0.92 27.54
C GLY A 59 1.15 -0.47 27.16
N ASP A 60 0.46 -1.11 28.11
CA ASP A 60 -0.21 -2.41 27.91
C ASP A 60 -1.58 -2.16 27.25
N VAL A 61 -1.53 -1.92 25.94
CA VAL A 61 -2.71 -1.68 25.11
C VAL A 61 -3.12 -2.97 24.40
N GLU A 62 -4.43 -3.14 24.22
CA GLU A 62 -4.95 -4.25 23.43
C GLU A 62 -4.50 -4.08 21.97
N VAL A 63 -3.70 -5.03 21.50
CA VAL A 63 -2.94 -4.95 20.25
C VAL A 63 -3.88 -4.89 19.05
N LEU A 64 -4.91 -5.73 19.01
CA LEU A 64 -5.82 -5.82 17.88
C LEU A 64 -6.60 -4.52 17.70
N ASN A 65 -7.28 -4.03 18.73
CA ASN A 65 -8.05 -2.78 18.70
C ASN A 65 -7.19 -1.58 18.32
N THR A 66 -5.92 -1.57 18.74
CA THR A 66 -4.99 -0.50 18.36
C THR A 66 -4.71 -0.52 16.86
N ILE A 67 -4.42 -1.70 16.31
CA ILE A 67 -4.22 -1.90 14.87
C ILE A 67 -5.49 -1.54 14.09
N LEU A 68 -6.65 -2.03 14.52
CA LEU A 68 -7.93 -1.74 13.86
C LEU A 68 -8.21 -0.23 13.80
N LYS A 69 -8.00 0.51 14.88
CA LYS A 69 -8.15 1.99 14.89
C LYS A 69 -7.21 2.70 13.93
N LYS A 70 -5.97 2.21 13.78
CA LYS A 70 -5.03 2.75 12.78
C LYS A 70 -5.51 2.47 11.35
N ILE A 71 -6.03 1.27 11.11
CA ILE A 71 -6.63 0.89 9.83
C ILE A 71 -7.87 1.77 9.54
N GLU A 72 -8.70 2.08 10.53
CA GLU A 72 -9.86 2.97 10.34
C GLU A 72 -9.47 4.36 9.86
N THR A 73 -8.32 4.88 10.30
CA THR A 73 -7.92 6.26 10.01
C THR A 73 -6.88 6.38 8.90
N CYS A 74 -6.48 5.27 8.26
CA CYS A 74 -5.55 5.30 7.15
C CYS A 74 -6.23 5.75 5.83
N ASP A 75 -5.46 6.41 4.97
CA ASP A 75 -5.89 6.82 3.64
C ASP A 75 -5.79 5.67 2.63
N LEU A 76 -4.77 4.82 2.81
CA LEU A 76 -4.53 3.60 2.06
C LEU A 76 -4.03 2.48 2.96
N PHE A 77 -4.41 1.25 2.63
CA PHE A 77 -4.00 0.03 3.33
C PHE A 77 -3.23 -0.89 2.37
N VAL A 78 -2.07 -1.37 2.79
CA VAL A 78 -1.22 -2.30 2.04
C VAL A 78 -1.10 -3.61 2.80
N ALA A 79 -1.41 -4.73 2.17
CA ALA A 79 -1.37 -6.07 2.77
C ALA A 79 -0.32 -6.96 2.10
N ASP A 80 0.67 -7.44 2.85
CA ASP A 80 1.57 -8.52 2.42
C ASP A 80 0.87 -9.88 2.52
N ILE A 81 0.21 -10.27 1.44
CA ILE A 81 -0.49 -11.55 1.34
C ILE A 81 0.42 -12.67 0.80
N THR A 82 1.74 -12.53 0.96
CA THR A 82 2.68 -13.61 0.64
C THR A 82 2.26 -14.90 1.34
N ILE A 83 2.37 -16.01 0.61
CA ILE A 83 1.94 -17.32 1.09
C ILE A 83 2.92 -17.81 2.15
N VAL A 84 2.38 -18.16 3.33
CA VAL A 84 3.18 -18.60 4.48
C VAL A 84 3.01 -20.10 4.76
N ALA A 85 1.92 -20.70 4.27
CA ALA A 85 1.66 -22.12 4.42
C ALA A 85 0.91 -22.70 3.21
N LYS A 86 0.96 -24.03 3.09
CA LYS A 86 0.11 -24.80 2.18
C LYS A 86 -0.55 -25.95 2.94
N THR A 87 -1.81 -26.22 2.63
CA THR A 87 -2.51 -27.41 3.15
C THR A 87 -1.96 -28.70 2.52
N ALA A 88 -2.34 -29.86 3.06
CA ALA A 88 -2.02 -31.16 2.44
C ALA A 88 -2.53 -31.28 0.99
N ALA A 89 -3.61 -30.58 0.65
CA ALA A 89 -4.16 -30.50 -0.71
C ALA A 89 -3.54 -29.36 -1.55
N ALA A 90 -2.36 -28.86 -1.16
CA ALA A 90 -1.62 -27.76 -1.82
C ALA A 90 -2.32 -26.39 -1.88
N LYS A 91 -3.49 -26.22 -1.24
CA LYS A 91 -4.13 -24.90 -1.09
C LYS A 91 -3.19 -23.93 -0.38
N GLN A 92 -2.98 -22.75 -0.97
CA GLN A 92 -2.10 -21.72 -0.44
C GLN A 92 -2.78 -20.88 0.64
N CYS A 93 -2.04 -20.58 1.71
CA CYS A 93 -2.51 -19.85 2.87
C CYS A 93 -1.60 -18.65 3.14
N PRO A 94 -2.08 -17.41 2.91
CA PRO A 94 -1.48 -16.20 3.46
C PRO A 94 -1.58 -16.17 4.99
N ASN A 95 -0.85 -15.25 5.61
CA ASN A 95 -0.91 -15.06 7.07
C ASN A 95 -2.33 -14.65 7.52
N PRO A 96 -2.92 -15.34 8.53
CA PRO A 96 -4.30 -15.09 8.96
C PRO A 96 -4.51 -13.72 9.62
N ASN A 97 -3.49 -13.15 10.28
CA ASN A 97 -3.60 -11.82 10.88
C ASN A 97 -3.72 -10.76 9.78
N VAL A 98 -2.87 -10.85 8.75
CA VAL A 98 -2.94 -9.97 7.57
C VAL A 98 -4.29 -10.09 6.87
N LEU A 99 -4.86 -11.30 6.76
CA LEU A 99 -6.18 -11.50 6.16
C LEU A 99 -7.31 -10.90 6.99
N LEU A 100 -7.24 -10.98 8.32
CA LEU A 100 -8.20 -10.33 9.21
C LEU A 100 -8.15 -8.81 9.06
N GLU A 101 -6.95 -8.23 9.08
CA GLU A 101 -6.73 -6.80 8.89
C GLU A 101 -7.17 -6.32 7.50
N LEU A 102 -6.91 -7.12 6.45
CA LEU A 102 -7.38 -6.84 5.09
C LEU A 102 -8.92 -6.84 5.01
N GLY A 103 -9.58 -7.82 5.61
CA GLY A 103 -11.04 -7.86 5.67
C GLY A 103 -11.62 -6.62 6.36
N TYR A 104 -11.00 -6.22 7.48
CA TYR A 104 -11.38 -5.02 8.20
C TYR A 104 -11.12 -3.74 7.38
N ALA A 105 -9.97 -3.62 6.73
CA ALA A 105 -9.62 -2.47 5.89
C ALA A 105 -10.58 -2.31 4.71
N ILE A 106 -10.95 -3.41 4.06
CA ILE A 106 -11.96 -3.39 2.98
C ILE A 106 -13.29 -2.86 3.50
N GLN A 107 -13.70 -3.23 4.71
CA GLN A 107 -14.93 -2.73 5.30
C GLN A 107 -14.81 -1.25 5.74
N ALA A 108 -13.73 -0.88 6.41
CA ALA A 108 -13.58 0.46 7.01
C ALA A 108 -13.20 1.54 5.99
N ALA A 109 -12.41 1.22 4.96
CA ALA A 109 -11.88 2.16 3.98
C ALA A 109 -12.39 1.91 2.55
N GLY A 110 -12.90 0.71 2.25
CA GLY A 110 -13.36 0.32 0.94
C GLY A 110 -12.26 -0.28 0.05
N PRO A 111 -12.61 -1.11 -0.93
CA PRO A 111 -11.65 -1.86 -1.74
C PRO A 111 -10.71 -0.98 -2.58
N SER A 112 -11.16 0.20 -3.02
CA SER A 112 -10.34 1.13 -3.81
C SER A 112 -9.17 1.74 -3.03
N ARG A 113 -9.19 1.64 -1.69
CA ARG A 113 -8.12 2.10 -0.79
C ARG A 113 -7.20 0.97 -0.34
N THR A 114 -7.37 -0.24 -0.87
CA THR A 114 -6.61 -1.43 -0.46
C THR A 114 -5.70 -1.95 -1.57
N LEU A 115 -4.42 -2.14 -1.26
CA LEU A 115 -3.42 -2.75 -2.13
C LEU A 115 -2.95 -4.06 -1.53
N LYS A 116 -3.00 -5.13 -2.31
CA LYS A 116 -2.42 -6.43 -1.94
C LYS A 116 -1.07 -6.58 -2.63
N VAL A 117 -0.04 -6.99 -1.90
CA VAL A 117 1.29 -7.31 -2.43
C VAL A 117 1.65 -8.76 -2.15
N LEU A 118 2.41 -9.39 -3.06
CA LEU A 118 2.75 -10.80 -2.96
C LEU A 118 4.14 -11.08 -3.55
N ASN A 119 5.00 -11.74 -2.78
CA ASN A 119 6.25 -12.32 -3.28
C ASN A 119 5.98 -13.71 -3.89
N GLN A 120 6.17 -13.83 -5.20
CA GLN A 120 5.84 -15.04 -5.95
C GLN A 120 6.80 -16.21 -5.67
N HIS A 121 7.96 -15.96 -5.06
CA HIS A 121 8.86 -17.02 -4.63
C HIS A 121 8.15 -18.02 -3.70
N TYR A 122 7.28 -17.53 -2.82
CA TYR A 122 6.58 -18.36 -1.83
C TYR A 122 5.26 -18.95 -2.34
N GLY A 123 4.77 -18.46 -3.47
CA GLY A 123 3.52 -18.95 -4.05
C GLY A 123 3.02 -18.10 -5.19
N SER A 124 2.20 -18.67 -6.05
CA SER A 124 1.59 -17.96 -7.18
C SER A 124 0.24 -17.36 -6.80
N ALA A 125 -0.02 -16.13 -7.20
CA ALA A 125 -1.36 -15.56 -7.13
C ALA A 125 -2.35 -16.22 -8.11
N LYS A 126 -1.85 -16.93 -9.14
CA LYS A 126 -2.68 -17.62 -10.15
C LYS A 126 -3.14 -18.99 -9.66
N ASP A 127 -2.37 -19.64 -8.78
CA ASP A 127 -2.54 -21.05 -8.44
C ASP A 127 -3.36 -21.27 -7.16
N GLY A 128 -3.92 -20.21 -6.58
CA GLY A 128 -4.86 -20.34 -5.46
C GLY A 128 -4.75 -19.29 -4.38
N LEU A 129 -5.06 -18.02 -4.70
CA LEU A 129 -5.54 -17.13 -3.66
C LEU A 129 -6.85 -17.68 -3.06
N PRO A 130 -7.08 -17.56 -1.75
CA PRO A 130 -8.39 -17.81 -1.14
C PRO A 130 -9.55 -17.24 -1.97
N PHE A 131 -10.67 -17.97 -2.06
CA PHE A 131 -11.75 -17.69 -3.01
C PHE A 131 -12.27 -16.23 -2.94
N ASP A 132 -12.30 -15.65 -1.74
CA ASP A 132 -12.70 -14.27 -1.47
C ASP A 132 -11.85 -13.23 -2.24
N MET A 133 -10.60 -13.56 -2.56
CA MET A 133 -9.66 -12.69 -3.27
C MET A 133 -9.60 -12.94 -4.77
N ALA A 134 -10.05 -14.11 -5.25
CA ALA A 134 -9.97 -14.51 -6.65
C ALA A 134 -10.88 -13.67 -7.57
N HIS A 135 -11.97 -13.10 -7.03
CA HIS A 135 -12.90 -12.24 -7.77
C HIS A 135 -12.63 -10.73 -7.62
N LYS A 136 -11.51 -10.37 -6.99
CA LYS A 136 -11.10 -8.98 -6.78
C LYS A 136 -9.85 -8.68 -7.62
N ARG A 137 -9.44 -7.40 -7.68
CA ARG A 137 -8.21 -6.99 -8.37
C ARG A 137 -7.02 -7.84 -7.91
N PHE A 138 -6.24 -8.31 -8.88
CA PHE A 138 -5.07 -9.16 -8.65
C PHE A 138 -4.03 -8.41 -7.80
N PRO A 139 -3.29 -9.07 -6.89
CA PRO A 139 -2.24 -8.41 -6.14
C PRO A 139 -1.13 -7.89 -7.05
N TYR A 140 -0.41 -6.87 -6.57
CA TYR A 140 0.88 -6.53 -7.12
C TYR A 140 1.88 -7.64 -6.77
N CYS A 141 2.47 -8.25 -7.80
CA CYS A 141 3.39 -9.37 -7.64
C CYS A 141 4.82 -8.94 -7.93
N TYR A 142 5.75 -9.36 -7.08
CA TYR A 142 7.18 -9.34 -7.34
C TYR A 142 7.77 -10.73 -7.08
N THR A 143 9.02 -10.96 -7.47
CA THR A 143 9.71 -12.22 -7.16
C THR A 143 11.08 -11.87 -6.62
N LEU A 144 11.40 -12.34 -5.41
CA LEU A 144 12.73 -12.24 -4.84
C LEU A 144 12.97 -13.46 -3.94
N ALA A 145 13.97 -14.27 -4.30
CA ALA A 145 14.36 -15.45 -3.55
C ALA A 145 15.36 -15.08 -2.42
N PRO A 146 15.38 -15.82 -1.29
CA PRO A 146 16.32 -15.55 -0.18
C PRO A 146 17.80 -15.63 -0.55
N ASP A 147 18.13 -16.42 -1.58
CA ASP A 147 19.47 -16.65 -2.13
C ASP A 147 19.78 -15.76 -3.35
N ALA A 148 18.90 -14.81 -3.69
CA ALA A 148 19.13 -13.87 -4.77
C ALA A 148 20.43 -13.09 -4.57
N SER A 149 21.12 -12.80 -5.68
CA SER A 149 22.35 -12.01 -5.63
C SER A 149 22.05 -10.57 -5.21
N LYS A 150 23.06 -9.87 -4.70
CA LYS A 150 22.92 -8.44 -4.35
C LYS A 150 22.44 -7.60 -5.55
N GLU A 151 22.98 -7.87 -6.73
CA GLU A 151 22.63 -7.17 -7.97
C GLU A 151 21.17 -7.43 -8.38
N GLU A 152 20.71 -8.67 -8.22
CA GLU A 152 19.31 -9.04 -8.45
C GLU A 152 18.39 -8.33 -7.45
N ALA A 153 18.71 -8.39 -6.15
CA ALA A 153 17.95 -7.73 -5.10
C ALA A 153 17.82 -6.22 -5.33
N GLU A 154 18.91 -5.54 -5.72
CA GLU A 154 18.90 -4.11 -6.05
C GLU A 154 18.04 -3.80 -7.29
N LYS A 155 18.10 -4.65 -8.31
CA LYS A 155 17.27 -4.50 -9.52
C LYS A 155 15.79 -4.68 -9.20
N VAL A 156 15.45 -5.69 -8.40
CA VAL A 156 14.07 -5.95 -7.96
C VAL A 156 13.58 -4.82 -7.06
N GLN A 157 14.40 -4.34 -6.12
CA GLN A 157 14.05 -3.20 -5.26
C GLN A 157 13.69 -1.96 -6.10
N LYS A 158 14.56 -1.55 -7.04
CA LYS A 158 14.30 -0.39 -7.91
C LYS A 158 13.00 -0.52 -8.68
N LYS A 159 12.72 -1.71 -9.22
CA LYS A 159 11.48 -1.99 -9.94
C LYS A 159 10.27 -1.91 -9.01
N VAL A 160 10.32 -2.59 -7.86
CA VAL A 160 9.22 -2.63 -6.89
C VAL A 160 8.91 -1.24 -6.35
N THR A 161 9.92 -0.47 -5.96
CA THR A 161 9.77 0.93 -5.54
C THR A 161 9.05 1.76 -6.61
N LYS A 162 9.49 1.68 -7.87
CA LYS A 162 8.87 2.43 -8.97
C LYS A 162 7.40 2.03 -9.17
N ASP A 163 7.12 0.73 -9.25
CA ASP A 163 5.76 0.24 -9.47
C ASP A 163 4.83 0.62 -8.30
N LEU A 164 5.30 0.50 -7.05
CA LEU A 164 4.55 0.90 -5.87
C LEU A 164 4.27 2.41 -5.87
N ALA A 165 5.23 3.24 -6.28
CA ALA A 165 5.03 4.69 -6.38
C ALA A 165 3.94 5.03 -7.41
N GLU A 166 3.97 4.39 -8.59
CA GLU A 166 2.96 4.57 -9.64
C GLU A 166 1.56 4.12 -9.17
N ILE A 167 1.46 2.95 -8.54
CA ILE A 167 0.19 2.38 -8.05
C ILE A 167 -0.38 3.24 -6.93
N ILE A 168 0.40 3.51 -5.87
CA ILE A 168 -0.05 4.27 -4.71
C ILE A 168 -0.39 5.70 -5.12
N GLY A 169 0.45 6.35 -5.94
CA GLY A 169 0.15 7.67 -6.49
C GLY A 169 -1.12 7.69 -7.33
N GLY A 170 -1.36 6.64 -8.14
CA GLY A 170 -2.60 6.47 -8.89
C GLY A 170 -3.83 6.34 -7.99
N MET A 171 -3.75 5.49 -6.97
CA MET A 171 -4.81 5.33 -5.97
C MET A 171 -5.11 6.65 -5.27
N LEU A 172 -4.09 7.36 -4.78
CA LEU A 172 -4.25 8.64 -4.10
C LEU A 172 -4.88 9.71 -5.01
N ARG A 173 -4.53 9.76 -6.30
CA ARG A 173 -5.17 10.66 -7.27
C ARG A 173 -6.64 10.29 -7.50
N GLU A 174 -7.00 9.02 -7.44
CA GLU A 174 -8.38 8.60 -7.68
C GLU A 174 -9.27 8.84 -6.45
N VAL A 175 -8.81 8.42 -5.27
CA VAL A 175 -9.64 8.41 -4.05
C VAL A 175 -9.44 9.64 -3.16
N GLY A 176 -8.32 10.35 -3.30
CA GLY A 176 -7.92 11.43 -2.40
C GLY A 176 -7.72 10.98 -0.94
N PRO A 177 -7.43 11.92 -0.01
CA PRO A 177 -7.43 11.61 1.41
C PRO A 177 -8.81 11.14 1.87
N LYS A 178 -8.86 10.19 2.79
CA LYS A 178 -10.09 9.59 3.32
C LYS A 178 -10.94 10.59 4.09
N GLU A 179 -10.30 11.37 4.95
CA GLU A 179 -10.96 12.39 5.79
C GLU A 179 -11.08 13.77 5.08
N CYS A 180 -10.81 13.84 3.77
CA CYS A 180 -11.02 15.06 2.98
C CYS A 180 -12.37 14.99 2.25
N PRO A 181 -13.27 15.99 2.41
CA PRO A 181 -14.51 16.02 1.66
C PRO A 181 -14.26 15.94 0.14
N GLN A 182 -14.89 14.97 -0.53
CA GLN A 182 -14.68 14.68 -1.96
C GLN A 182 -14.86 15.89 -2.88
N LEU A 183 -15.74 16.84 -2.52
CA LEU A 183 -15.94 18.11 -3.25
C LEU A 183 -14.70 19.01 -3.19
N VAL A 184 -14.03 19.07 -2.04
CA VAL A 184 -12.80 19.85 -1.85
C VAL A 184 -11.66 19.21 -2.65
N PHE A 185 -11.54 17.88 -2.62
CA PHE A 185 -10.52 17.18 -3.38
C PHE A 185 -10.68 17.35 -4.90
N LYS A 186 -11.90 17.24 -5.43
CA LYS A 186 -12.18 17.48 -6.86
C LYS A 186 -11.89 18.91 -7.29
N ALA A 187 -12.20 19.89 -6.45
CA ALA A 187 -11.89 21.30 -6.72
C ALA A 187 -10.36 21.54 -6.76
N LEU A 188 -9.59 20.92 -5.85
CA LEU A 188 -8.12 20.96 -5.89
C LEU A 188 -7.58 20.33 -7.19
N GLN A 189 -8.12 19.18 -7.61
CA GLN A 189 -7.70 18.54 -8.87
C GLN A 189 -7.96 19.41 -10.11
N GLN A 190 -9.11 20.09 -10.16
CA GLN A 190 -9.45 20.97 -11.28
C GLN A 190 -8.55 22.22 -11.32
N ASN A 191 -8.26 22.81 -10.16
CA ASN A 191 -7.36 23.97 -10.07
C ASN A 191 -5.90 23.61 -10.42
N LEU A 192 -5.44 22.41 -10.08
CA LEU A 192 -4.12 21.90 -10.48
C LEU A 192 -3.99 21.70 -12.00
N TRP A 193 -5.07 21.28 -12.67
CA TRP A 193 -5.13 21.22 -14.14
C TRP A 193 -5.03 22.61 -14.80
N VAL A 194 -5.67 23.61 -14.21
CA VAL A 194 -5.63 25.01 -14.69
C VAL A 194 -4.24 25.64 -14.46
N ALA A 195 -3.56 25.30 -13.36
CA ALA A 195 -2.22 25.81 -13.06
C ALA A 195 -1.10 25.15 -13.88
N SER A 196 -1.27 23.88 -14.27
CA SER A 196 -0.27 23.09 -15.02
C SER A 196 -0.42 23.18 -16.55
N GLY A 197 -1.56 23.69 -17.04
CA GLY A 197 -1.83 23.88 -18.47
C GLY A 197 -1.76 25.35 -18.89
N SER A 198 -0.91 25.65 -19.88
CA SER A 198 -0.91 26.91 -20.62
C SER A 198 -2.28 27.19 -21.27
N GLY A 199 -3.20 27.81 -20.54
CA GLY A 199 -4.49 28.25 -21.05
C GLY A 199 -4.41 29.72 -21.45
N ARG A 200 -4.13 30.00 -22.74
CA ARG A 200 -4.58 31.28 -23.31
C ARG A 200 -6.09 31.36 -23.08
N LEU A 201 -6.53 32.40 -22.38
CA LEU A 201 -7.90 32.87 -22.48
C LEU A 201 -8.17 33.19 -23.96
N PRO A 202 -9.28 32.74 -24.56
CA PRO A 202 -9.73 33.32 -25.81
C PRO A 202 -9.99 34.80 -25.55
N SER A 203 -9.30 35.66 -26.31
CA SER A 203 -9.63 37.06 -26.39
C SER A 203 -10.96 37.24 -27.11
N VAL A 204 -11.85 37.99 -26.44
CA VAL A 204 -13.14 38.56 -26.87
C VAL A 204 -14.34 37.60 -26.86
#